data_AF-A0A2W7RGP9-F1
#
_entry.id   AF-A0A2W7RGP9-F1
#
_cell.length_a   1.000
_cell.length_b   1.000
_cell.length_c   1.000
_cell.angle_alpha   90.00
_cell.angle_beta   90.00
_cell.angle_gamma   90.00
#
_symmetry.space_group_name_H-M   'P 1'
#
loop_
_entity.id
_entity.type
_entity.pdbx_description
1 polymer ?
#
loop_
_entity_poly.entity_id
_entity_poly.type
_entity_poly.pdbx_seq_one_letter_code
_entity_poly.pdbx_strand_id
1 'polypeptide(L)'
;MFNREATLLNDTIMKSIRNLLPALGLVFGATLAMAMNFADPAVGKYHPTGQPDEWYDLTNVTPGPSTYQCNSSSEVCTFTEPDDQSASASMGIFQKNGSLPIL
;
A
#
# COMPACT_ATOMS: atom_id res chain seq x y z
N MET A 1 -44.67 47.87 1.10
CA MET A 1 -44.37 47.17 2.37
C MET A 1 -43.91 45.77 1.98
N PHE A 2 -42.61 45.62 1.70
CA PHE A 2 -42.04 44.43 1.06
C PHE A 2 -41.31 43.56 2.08
N ASN A 3 -41.36 42.25 1.83
CA ASN A 3 -40.45 41.20 2.33
C ASN A 3 -40.76 40.57 3.70
N ARG A 4 -41.73 39.64 3.73
CA ARG A 4 -41.83 38.57 4.76
C ARG A 4 -41.40 37.18 4.24
N GLU A 5 -40.89 37.10 3.02
CA GLU A 5 -40.64 35.81 2.33
C GLU A 5 -39.19 35.31 2.45
N ALA A 6 -38.25 36.18 2.83
CA ALA A 6 -36.81 35.88 2.80
C ALA A 6 -36.29 35.07 4.02
N THR A 7 -37.05 34.95 5.10
CA THR A 7 -36.59 34.28 6.33
C THR A 7 -36.89 32.79 6.39
N LEU A 8 -37.90 32.30 5.66
CA LEU A 8 -38.30 30.88 5.70
C LEU A 8 -37.41 29.97 4.85
N LEU A 9 -36.78 30.52 3.80
CA LEU A 9 -35.97 29.77 2.84
C LEU A 9 -34.61 29.35 3.44
N ASN A 10 -34.10 30.11 4.42
CA ASN A 10 -32.78 29.90 5.01
C ASN A 10 -32.74 28.75 6.05
N ASP A 11 -33.83 28.53 6.79
CA ASP A 11 -33.89 27.51 7.84
C ASP A 11 -34.06 26.08 7.28
N THR A 12 -34.75 25.92 6.15
CA THR A 12 -34.94 24.60 5.52
C THR A 12 -33.66 24.10 4.85
N ILE A 13 -32.87 25.01 4.26
CA ILE A 13 -31.61 24.69 3.58
C ILE A 13 -30.53 24.29 4.61
N MET A 14 -30.43 25.00 5.74
CA MET A 14 -29.42 24.70 6.76
C MET A 14 -29.67 23.38 7.51
N LYS A 15 -30.93 22.96 7.68
CA LYS A 15 -31.27 21.63 8.23
C LYS A 15 -30.92 20.47 7.28
N SER A 16 -31.04 20.66 5.97
CA SER A 16 -30.77 19.61 4.99
C SER A 16 -29.28 19.36 4.77
N ILE A 17 -28.45 20.41 4.83
CA ILE A 17 -26.98 20.30 4.67
C ILE A 17 -26.33 19.63 5.90
N ARG A 18 -26.86 19.87 7.10
CA ARG A 18 -26.32 19.30 8.35
C ARG A 18 -26.52 17.78 8.46
N ASN A 19 -27.53 17.24 7.78
CA ASN A 19 -27.82 15.80 7.74
C ASN A 19 -27.09 15.05 6.62
N LEU A 20 -26.42 15.75 5.70
CA LEU A 20 -25.63 15.16 4.61
C LEU A 20 -24.13 15.00 4.96
N LEU A 21 -23.65 15.70 6.00
CA LEU A 21 -22.28 15.60 6.50
C LEU A 21 -21.86 14.22 7.04
N PRO A 22 -22.70 13.44 7.77
CA PRO A 22 -22.24 12.17 8.36
C PRO A 22 -22.10 11.05 7.33
N ALA A 23 -22.74 11.15 6.16
CA ALA A 23 -22.60 10.16 5.10
C ALA A 23 -21.28 10.28 4.33
N LEU A 24 -20.74 11.50 4.18
CA LEU A 24 -19.45 11.73 3.50
C LEU A 24 -18.23 11.36 4.35
N GLY A 25 -18.34 11.38 5.68
CA GLY A 25 -17.26 10.97 6.58
C GLY A 25 -16.98 9.46 6.57
N LEU A 26 -18.00 8.64 6.33
CA LEU A 26 -17.86 7.18 6.31
C LEU A 26 -17.27 6.63 5.01
N VAL A 27 -17.44 7.33 3.89
CA VAL A 27 -16.90 6.90 2.59
C VAL A 27 -15.39 7.17 2.49
N PHE A 28 -14.88 8.23 3.11
CA PHE A 28 -13.44 8.53 3.12
C PHE A 28 -12.62 7.64 4.07
N GLY A 29 -13.24 7.02 5.07
CA GLY A 29 -12.54 6.13 6.01
C GLY A 29 -12.12 4.79 5.40
N ALA A 30 -12.92 4.25 4.48
CA ALA A 30 -12.68 2.91 3.91
C ALA A 30 -11.61 2.88 2.81
N THR A 31 -11.25 4.02 2.22
CA THR A 31 -10.28 4.09 1.11
C THR A 31 -8.84 4.34 1.57
N LEU A 32 -8.60 4.71 2.83
CA LEU A 32 -7.25 4.97 3.35
C LEU A 32 -6.45 3.68 3.62
N ALA A 33 -7.11 2.53 3.82
CA ALA A 33 -6.43 1.25 4.05
C ALA A 33 -5.73 0.70 2.79
N MET A 34 -6.18 1.10 1.60
CA MET A 34 -5.61 0.64 0.32
C MET A 34 -4.54 1.59 -0.22
N ALA A 35 -4.24 2.70 0.48
CA ALA A 35 -3.31 3.73 0.03
C ALA A 35 -1.89 3.59 0.61
N MET A 36 -1.63 2.59 1.46
CA MET A 36 -0.27 2.24 1.91
C MET A 36 0.33 1.07 1.13
N ASN A 37 -0.22 0.73 -0.03
CA ASN A 37 0.55 0.00 -1.04
C ASN A 37 1.53 0.99 -1.66
N PHE A 38 2.57 1.35 -0.91
CA PHE A 38 3.81 1.86 -1.47
C PHE A 38 4.33 0.74 -2.37
N ALA A 39 3.81 0.69 -3.60
CA ALA A 39 4.49 0.05 -4.69
C ALA A 39 5.80 0.82 -4.79
N ASP A 40 6.82 0.32 -4.09
CA ASP A 40 8.19 0.74 -4.29
C ASP A 40 8.39 0.77 -5.81
N PRO A 41 8.88 1.89 -6.39
CA PRO A 41 9.10 2.01 -7.83
C PRO A 41 9.80 0.75 -8.31
N ALA A 42 9.58 0.34 -9.55
CA ALA A 42 10.08 -0.93 -10.12
C ALA A 42 11.61 -1.07 -10.10
N VAL A 43 12.18 -1.16 -8.90
CA VAL A 43 13.54 -1.60 -8.62
C VAL A 43 13.46 -3.11 -8.69
N GLY A 44 14.41 -3.73 -9.38
CA GLY A 44 14.55 -5.17 -9.36
C GLY A 44 14.52 -5.66 -7.92
N LYS A 45 13.86 -6.78 -7.66
CA LYS A 45 13.81 -7.37 -6.31
C LYS A 45 14.36 -8.77 -6.43
N TYR A 46 15.51 -9.01 -5.82
CA TYR A 46 16.18 -10.30 -5.87
C TYR A 46 16.50 -10.80 -4.47
N HIS A 47 16.51 -12.12 -4.29
CA HIS A 47 16.95 -12.75 -3.05
C HIS A 47 17.72 -14.04 -3.36
N PRO A 48 18.85 -14.31 -2.69
CA PRO A 48 19.60 -15.54 -2.94
C PRO A 48 18.78 -16.78 -2.55
N THR A 49 18.84 -17.86 -3.33
CA THR A 49 18.11 -19.10 -2.98
C THR A 49 18.83 -19.95 -1.94
N GLY A 50 20.09 -19.62 -1.66
CA GLY A 50 21.00 -20.43 -0.84
C GLY A 50 21.84 -21.42 -1.65
N GLN A 51 21.58 -21.54 -2.96
CA GLN A 51 22.47 -22.21 -3.91
C GLN A 51 23.43 -21.18 -4.54
N PRO A 52 24.66 -21.59 -4.93
CA PRO A 52 25.59 -20.70 -5.61
C PRO A 52 25.02 -20.24 -6.95
N ASP A 53 25.15 -18.93 -7.22
CA ASP A 53 24.73 -18.28 -8.47
C ASP A 53 23.22 -18.35 -8.79
N GLU A 54 22.38 -18.76 -7.83
CA GLU A 54 20.93 -18.89 -8.02
C GLU A 54 20.15 -17.85 -7.19
N TRP A 55 19.24 -17.13 -7.85
CA TRP A 55 18.50 -16.01 -7.27
C TRP A 55 17.00 -16.12 -7.56
N TYR A 56 16.17 -15.72 -6.60
CA TYR A 56 14.74 -15.52 -6.82
C TYR A 56 14.51 -14.17 -7.51
N ASP A 57 13.75 -14.15 -8.62
CA ASP A 57 13.29 -12.92 -9.26
C ASP A 57 11.92 -12.48 -8.70
N LEU A 58 11.94 -11.50 -7.81
CA LEU A 58 10.77 -11.00 -7.10
C LEU A 58 10.23 -9.72 -7.74
N THR A 59 10.77 -9.28 -8.88
CA THR A 59 10.45 -8.00 -9.52
C THR A 59 8.95 -7.89 -9.85
N ASN A 60 8.35 -9.01 -10.27
CA ASN A 60 6.91 -9.10 -10.59
C ASN A 60 6.13 -9.93 -9.55
N VAL A 61 6.71 -10.18 -8.38
CA VAL A 61 6.08 -10.97 -7.31
C VAL A 61 5.58 -10.03 -6.22
N THR A 62 4.27 -10.02 -6.00
CA THR A 62 3.65 -9.28 -4.90
C THR A 62 3.98 -9.96 -3.56
N PRO A 63 4.55 -9.25 -2.56
CA PRO A 63 4.74 -9.79 -1.21
C PRO A 63 3.40 -10.19 -0.58
N GLY A 64 3.36 -11.33 0.11
CA GLY A 64 2.16 -11.85 0.72
C GLY A 64 2.30 -13.24 1.34
N PRO A 65 1.21 -13.75 1.94
CA PRO A 65 1.21 -15.03 2.66
C PRO A 65 1.41 -16.24 1.75
N SER A 66 1.26 -16.11 0.43
CA SER A 66 1.45 -17.19 -0.55
C SER A 66 2.73 -17.07 -1.38
N THR A 67 3.51 -16.00 -1.18
CA THR A 67 4.73 -15.70 -1.96
C THR A 67 5.92 -15.55 -1.03
N TYR A 68 6.27 -14.31 -0.67
CA TYR A 68 7.31 -13.97 0.28
C TYR A 68 6.86 -12.79 1.16
N GLN A 69 7.46 -12.68 2.33
CA GLN A 69 7.29 -11.53 3.23
C GLN A 69 8.65 -11.01 3.68
N CYS A 70 8.75 -9.70 3.84
CA CYS A 70 9.89 -9.03 4.48
C CYS A 70 9.43 -8.56 5.85
N ASN A 71 9.70 -9.35 6.90
CA ASN A 71 9.28 -8.98 8.25
C ASN A 71 10.20 -7.90 8.82
N SER A 72 9.63 -6.92 9.53
CA SER A 72 10.36 -5.76 10.07
C SER A 72 11.61 -6.17 10.85
N SER A 73 12.78 -5.85 10.30
CA SER A 73 14.11 -6.07 10.88
C SER A 73 15.11 -5.11 10.22
N SER A 74 16.32 -5.03 10.77
CA SER A 74 17.44 -4.25 10.20
C SER A 74 18.28 -5.03 9.19
N GLU A 75 17.86 -6.23 8.81
CA GLU A 75 18.53 -7.07 7.81
C GLU A 75 18.12 -6.68 6.38
N VAL A 76 18.90 -7.10 5.37
CA VAL A 76 18.53 -6.91 3.96
C VAL A 76 17.58 -8.05 3.57
N CYS A 77 16.37 -7.69 3.14
CA CYS A 77 15.39 -8.67 2.69
C CYS A 77 15.54 -8.96 1.20
N THR A 78 15.62 -7.92 0.36
CA THR A 78 15.77 -8.07 -1.09
C THR A 78 16.78 -7.07 -1.62
N PHE A 79 17.47 -7.45 -2.69
CA PHE A 79 18.49 -6.70 -3.40
C PHE A 79 17.92 -6.09 -4.68
N THR A 80 18.54 -5.01 -5.17
CA THR A 80 18.14 -4.37 -6.42
C THR A 80 18.56 -5.16 -7.66
N GLU A 81 19.59 -6.00 -7.52
CA GLU A 81 20.18 -6.85 -8.56
C GLU A 81 20.49 -8.26 -7.98
N PRO A 82 20.68 -9.31 -8.80
CA PRO A 82 21.09 -10.64 -8.34
C PRO A 82 22.57 -10.68 -7.96
N ASP A 83 22.96 -9.79 -7.05
CA ASP A 83 24.32 -9.57 -6.57
C ASP A 83 24.27 -9.13 -5.10
N ASP A 84 25.08 -9.74 -4.23
CA ASP A 84 25.05 -9.53 -2.77
C ASP A 84 25.74 -8.23 -2.34
N GLN A 85 26.45 -7.56 -3.26
CA GLN A 85 27.04 -6.24 -3.08
C GLN A 85 26.13 -5.12 -3.60
N SER A 86 25.02 -5.47 -4.26
CA SER A 86 24.07 -4.49 -4.78
C SER A 86 23.29 -3.79 -3.65
N ALA A 87 22.60 -2.70 -4.00
CA ALA A 87 21.82 -1.94 -3.04
C ALA A 87 20.66 -2.79 -2.48
N SER A 88 20.25 -2.49 -1.24
CA SER A 88 19.05 -3.09 -0.68
C SER A 88 17.79 -2.46 -1.32
N ALA A 89 16.96 -3.31 -1.92
CA ALA A 89 15.64 -2.93 -2.41
C ALA A 89 14.59 -2.90 -1.28
N SER A 90 14.75 -3.75 -0.26
CA SER A 90 13.92 -3.76 0.94
C SER A 90 14.70 -4.29 2.14
N MET A 91 14.39 -3.74 3.31
CA MET A 91 14.90 -4.23 4.59
C MET A 91 13.89 -5.20 5.23
N GLY A 92 14.38 -6.13 6.05
CA GLY A 92 13.60 -7.11 6.78
C GLY A 92 14.17 -8.53 6.72
N ILE A 93 13.54 -9.43 7.48
CA ILE A 93 13.80 -10.87 7.40
C ILE A 93 13.01 -11.44 6.23
N PHE A 94 13.70 -12.08 5.29
CA PHE A 94 13.07 -12.75 4.18
C PHE A 94 12.39 -14.05 4.63
N GLN A 95 11.09 -14.16 4.39
CA GLN A 95 10.31 -15.36 4.63
C GLN A 95 9.67 -15.85 3.34
N LYS A 96 10.14 -16.99 2.84
CA LYS A 96 9.54 -17.69 1.70
C LYS A 96 8.33 -18.51 2.17
N ASN A 97 7.13 -18.13 1.72
CA ASN A 97 5.88 -18.80 2.07
C ASN A 97 5.32 -19.65 0.93
N GLY A 98 5.83 -19.50 -0.30
CA GLY A 98 5.39 -20.28 -1.45
C GLY A 98 6.46 -20.43 -2.54
N SER A 99 6.01 -20.78 -3.74
CA SER A 99 6.87 -20.90 -4.91
C SER A 99 7.24 -19.51 -5.45
N LEU A 100 8.53 -19.33 -5.69
CA LEU A 100 9.10 -18.10 -6.25
C LEU A 100 9.85 -18.47 -7.53
N PRO A 101 9.77 -17.63 -8.58
CA PRO A 101 10.51 -17.86 -9.80
C PRO A 101 12.01 -17.71 -9.53
N ILE A 102 12.79 -18.53 -10.21
CA ILE A 102 14.25 -18.55 -10.14
C ILE A 102 14.79 -17.94 -11.43
N LEU A 103 15.83 -17.12 -11.33
CA LEU A 103 16.56 -16.55 -12.45
C LEU A 103 17.53 -17.57 -13.07
#